data_AF-A0A7R9YNU6-F1
#
_entry.id   AF-A0A7R9YNU6-F1
#
_cell.length_a   1.000
_cell.length_b   1.000
_cell.length_c   1.000
_cell.angle_alpha   90.00
_cell.angle_beta   90.00
_cell.angle_gamma   90.00
#
_symmetry.space_group_name_H-M   'P 1'
#
loop_
_entity.id
_entity.type
_entity.pdbx_description
1 polymer ?
#
loop_
_entity_poly.entity_id
_entity_poly.type
_entity_poly.pdbx_seq_one_letter_code
_entity_poly.pdbx_strand_id
1 'polypeptide(L)'
;GSAKKDYGCRPPNQPTQMRRTVDAPLLPDRLLVGYASWSECDDRVIRAARQGVNVIVWFAINFLANATGHASIGGGPDLACVRTVRASLEAEGLPTVHMISLGGWNAPHPPDKLGSSAAWWEALSAWSRAGGHSPVFDGLDIDLEGSDAPAPSEAAHVAANTLSVPCLTLIGELSVLAKRNGWLVSLAPPQSYLTASTPAFNRTALQPALGWPHSHFRYAGRNAYAFLLAKYGQAPGAGGRTFDWVFVQLYESFSLAHAQLRRGEALGAIFAQILAGFARGWRVDFGADAPLDFASTRVRLPPVAIVLGLANGWGASRLPPPDGR
;
A
#
# COMPACT_ATOMS: atom_id res chain seq x y z
N GLY A 1 -7.75 -10.45 72.08
CA GLY A 1 -8.19 -11.68 71.40
C GLY A 1 -8.84 -11.30 70.09
N SER A 2 -8.31 -11.82 68.98
CA SER A 2 -8.65 -11.51 67.59
C SER A 2 -10.04 -12.04 67.20
N ALA A 3 -10.82 -11.23 66.48
CA ALA A 3 -11.95 -11.70 65.66
C ALA A 3 -11.68 -11.35 64.19
N LYS A 4 -11.61 -12.39 63.35
CA LYS A 4 -11.26 -12.39 61.93
C LYS A 4 -12.33 -11.66 61.10
N LYS A 5 -11.90 -10.77 60.20
CA LYS A 5 -12.71 -10.31 59.05
C LYS A 5 -12.31 -11.15 57.84
N ASP A 6 -13.29 -11.78 57.21
CA ASP A 6 -13.14 -12.49 55.95
C ASP A 6 -12.73 -11.53 54.83
N TYR A 7 -11.53 -11.74 54.29
CA TYR A 7 -11.10 -11.17 53.02
C TYR A 7 -11.48 -12.16 51.91
N GLY A 8 -12.73 -12.09 51.46
CA GLY A 8 -13.15 -12.78 50.24
C GLY A 8 -12.46 -12.14 49.03
N CYS A 9 -11.52 -12.86 48.41
CA CYS A 9 -10.96 -12.51 47.12
C CYS A 9 -12.09 -12.40 46.07
N ARG A 10 -12.32 -11.19 45.54
CA ARG A 10 -12.99 -11.04 44.25
C ARG A 10 -12.12 -11.73 43.19
N PRO A 11 -12.67 -12.60 42.33
CA PRO A 11 -11.91 -13.11 41.20
C PRO A 11 -11.49 -11.94 40.31
N PRO A 12 -10.27 -11.95 39.75
CA PRO A 12 -9.83 -10.93 38.83
C PRO A 12 -10.78 -10.88 37.64
N ASN A 13 -11.11 -9.65 37.23
CA ASN A 13 -11.91 -9.33 36.05
C ASN A 13 -11.65 -10.35 34.94
N GLN A 14 -12.72 -11.06 34.57
CA GLN A 14 -12.72 -11.86 33.36
C GLN A 14 -12.24 -10.98 32.19
N PRO A 15 -11.30 -11.47 31.36
CA PRO A 15 -10.90 -10.72 30.18
C PRO A 15 -12.15 -10.42 29.38
N THR A 16 -12.39 -9.14 29.12
CA THR A 16 -13.40 -8.69 28.17
C THR A 16 -13.19 -9.52 26.93
N GLN A 17 -14.16 -10.40 26.61
CA GLN A 17 -14.09 -11.22 25.42
C GLN A 17 -13.96 -10.24 24.25
N MET A 18 -12.76 -10.14 23.68
CA MET A 18 -12.57 -9.56 22.36
C MET A 18 -13.49 -10.39 21.47
N ARG A 19 -14.60 -9.76 21.04
CA ARG A 19 -15.36 -10.25 19.90
C ARG A 19 -14.34 -10.48 18.80
N ARG A 20 -14.04 -11.74 18.50
CA ARG A 20 -13.64 -12.11 17.14
C ARG A 20 -14.77 -11.59 16.27
N THR A 21 -14.54 -10.47 15.58
CA THR A 21 -15.41 -10.09 14.47
C THR A 21 -15.25 -11.21 13.43
N VAL A 22 -16.24 -12.09 13.45
CA VAL A 22 -16.57 -13.02 12.39
C VAL A 22 -16.72 -12.18 11.11
N ASP A 23 -16.15 -12.67 10.01
CA ASP A 23 -16.17 -12.10 8.64
C ASP A 23 -15.07 -11.09 8.27
N ALA A 24 -13.79 -11.42 8.52
CA ALA A 24 -12.73 -10.80 7.73
C ALA A 24 -12.86 -11.28 6.25
N PRO A 25 -12.71 -10.39 5.25
CA PRO A 25 -12.81 -10.78 3.84
C PRO A 25 -11.81 -11.90 3.53
N LEU A 26 -12.30 -13.01 2.97
CA LEU A 26 -11.43 -14.11 2.55
C LEU A 26 -10.75 -13.72 1.24
N LEU A 27 -9.42 -13.63 1.27
CA LEU A 27 -8.64 -13.48 0.05
C LEU A 27 -8.67 -14.78 -0.77
N PRO A 28 -8.82 -14.69 -2.10
CA PRO A 28 -8.63 -15.84 -2.98
C PRO A 28 -7.19 -16.37 -2.91
N ASP A 29 -7.00 -17.67 -3.15
CA ASP A 29 -5.67 -18.31 -3.19
C ASP A 29 -4.72 -17.71 -4.25
N ARG A 30 -5.31 -17.15 -5.32
CA ARG A 30 -4.59 -16.50 -6.42
C ARG A 30 -5.21 -15.14 -6.66
N LEU A 31 -4.38 -14.10 -6.63
CA LEU A 31 -4.85 -12.73 -6.82
C LEU A 31 -4.62 -12.31 -8.28
N LEU A 32 -5.69 -11.84 -8.91
CA LEU A 32 -5.61 -11.02 -10.11
C LEU A 32 -6.15 -9.64 -9.72
N VAL A 33 -5.23 -8.70 -9.52
CA VAL A 33 -5.50 -7.36 -9.01
C VAL A 33 -5.62 -6.39 -10.17
N GLY A 34 -6.71 -5.61 -10.21
CA GLY A 34 -6.92 -4.53 -11.17
C GLY A 34 -7.09 -3.18 -10.45
N TYR A 35 -6.40 -2.15 -10.93
CA TYR A 35 -6.60 -0.77 -10.46
C TYR A 35 -7.68 -0.10 -11.30
N ALA A 36 -8.71 0.44 -10.65
CA ALA A 36 -9.78 1.21 -11.26
C ALA A 36 -9.56 2.71 -10.98
N SER A 37 -9.76 3.55 -11.99
CA SER A 37 -9.63 5.01 -11.87
C SER A 37 -10.85 5.65 -11.18
N TRP A 38 -10.70 6.87 -10.63
CA TRP A 38 -11.77 7.64 -9.95
C TRP A 38 -13.04 7.78 -10.79
N SER A 39 -12.90 7.83 -12.12
CA SER A 39 -13.99 8.06 -13.06
C SER A 39 -14.60 6.78 -13.65
N GLU A 40 -14.07 5.60 -13.31
CA GLU A 40 -14.53 4.31 -13.84
C GLU A 40 -15.76 3.79 -13.09
N CYS A 41 -16.84 4.57 -13.19
CA CYS A 41 -18.21 4.19 -12.84
C CYS A 41 -18.94 3.56 -14.02
N ASP A 42 -18.21 2.77 -14.82
CA ASP A 42 -18.72 2.13 -16.03
C ASP A 42 -18.52 0.61 -15.98
N ASP A 43 -18.97 -0.07 -17.03
CA ASP A 43 -18.92 -1.52 -17.15
C ASP A 43 -17.49 -2.10 -17.24
N ARG A 44 -16.43 -1.29 -17.28
CA ARG A 44 -15.04 -1.80 -17.38
C ARG A 44 -14.68 -2.65 -16.17
N VAL A 45 -15.04 -2.20 -14.97
CA VAL A 45 -14.75 -2.94 -13.74
C VAL A 45 -15.49 -4.27 -13.72
N ILE A 46 -16.76 -4.28 -14.12
CA ILE A 46 -17.57 -5.50 -14.24
C ILE A 46 -16.98 -6.44 -15.29
N ARG A 47 -16.59 -5.93 -16.47
CA ARG A 47 -15.92 -6.74 -17.50
C ARG A 47 -14.60 -7.33 -17.02
N ALA A 48 -13.79 -6.55 -16.30
CA ALA A 48 -12.54 -7.04 -15.74
C ALA A 48 -12.78 -8.18 -14.73
N ALA A 49 -13.80 -8.05 -13.87
CA ALA A 49 -14.18 -9.11 -12.93
C ALA A 49 -14.67 -10.38 -13.66
N ARG A 50 -15.49 -10.25 -14.70
CA ARG A 50 -15.88 -11.37 -15.58
C ARG A 50 -14.68 -12.05 -16.25
N GLN A 51 -13.59 -11.31 -16.47
CA GLN A 51 -12.32 -11.83 -17.00
C GLN A 51 -11.39 -12.41 -15.93
N GLY A 52 -11.83 -12.46 -14.68
CA GLY A 52 -11.14 -13.12 -13.57
C GLY A 52 -10.45 -12.17 -12.59
N VAL A 53 -10.53 -10.84 -12.76
CA VAL A 53 -10.07 -9.91 -11.72
C VAL A 53 -10.87 -10.16 -10.45
N ASN A 54 -10.19 -10.42 -9.35
CA ASN A 54 -10.82 -10.78 -8.07
C ASN A 54 -10.44 -9.84 -6.93
N VAL A 55 -9.55 -8.88 -7.19
CA VAL A 55 -9.28 -7.75 -6.32
C VAL A 55 -9.34 -6.48 -7.16
N ILE A 56 -10.22 -5.56 -6.79
CA ILE A 56 -10.40 -4.26 -7.42
C ILE A 56 -9.81 -3.21 -6.46
N VAL A 57 -8.74 -2.54 -6.86
CA VAL A 57 -8.17 -1.41 -6.13
C VAL A 57 -8.71 -0.14 -6.74
N TRP A 58 -9.53 0.59 -5.98
CA TRP A 58 -9.99 1.91 -6.37
C TRP A 58 -8.85 2.88 -6.09
N PHE A 59 -8.08 3.20 -7.13
CA PHE A 59 -7.15 4.31 -7.09
C PHE A 59 -8.02 5.54 -7.03
N ALA A 60 -7.95 6.45 -6.06
CA ALA A 60 -7.08 6.63 -4.91
C ALA A 60 -7.58 7.86 -4.11
N ILE A 61 -7.31 7.86 -2.81
CA ILE A 61 -7.55 8.97 -1.87
C ILE A 61 -6.24 9.63 -1.43
N ASN A 62 -6.38 10.80 -0.82
CA ASN A 62 -5.31 11.53 -0.16
C ASN A 62 -5.66 11.84 1.29
N PHE A 63 -4.64 11.89 2.14
CA PHE A 63 -4.75 12.33 3.51
C PHE A 63 -4.45 13.83 3.60
N LEU A 64 -5.47 14.63 3.88
CA LEU A 64 -5.39 16.10 3.87
C LEU A 64 -5.80 16.73 5.20
N ALA A 65 -5.36 17.96 5.40
CA ALA A 65 -5.93 18.84 6.41
C ALA A 65 -7.22 19.47 5.92
N ASN A 66 -8.30 19.35 6.69
CA ASN A 66 -9.49 20.16 6.45
C ASN A 66 -9.25 21.63 6.86
N ALA A 67 -10.25 22.48 6.61
CA ALA A 67 -10.17 23.91 6.94
C ALA A 67 -9.92 24.22 8.43
N THR A 68 -10.21 23.28 9.34
CA THR A 68 -9.97 23.41 10.78
C THR A 68 -8.67 22.73 11.24
N GLY A 69 -7.84 22.23 10.32
CA GLY A 69 -6.57 21.56 10.63
C GLY A 69 -6.74 20.13 11.17
N HIS A 70 -7.87 19.48 10.93
CA HIS A 70 -8.11 18.09 11.33
C HIS A 70 -7.94 17.13 10.14
N ALA A 71 -7.66 15.85 10.47
CA ALA A 71 -7.55 14.77 9.50
C ALA A 71 -8.82 14.66 8.62
N SER A 72 -8.63 14.56 7.31
CA SER A 72 -9.71 14.45 6.34
C SER A 72 -9.27 13.67 5.10
N ILE A 73 -10.21 12.95 4.50
CA ILE A 73 -10.00 12.21 3.27
C ILE A 73 -10.35 13.13 2.09
N GLY A 74 -9.40 13.31 1.18
CA GLY A 74 -9.59 14.07 -0.06
C GLY A 74 -9.47 13.18 -1.29
N GLY A 75 -10.13 13.59 -2.39
CA GLY A 75 -10.20 12.79 -3.61
C GLY A 75 -11.01 11.50 -3.43
N GLY A 76 -10.67 10.47 -4.20
CA GLY A 76 -11.33 9.17 -4.17
C GLY A 76 -12.46 9.00 -5.19
N PRO A 77 -12.94 7.76 -5.37
CA PRO A 77 -14.10 7.46 -6.21
C PRO A 77 -15.40 7.94 -5.57
N ASP A 78 -16.46 8.04 -6.38
CA ASP A 78 -17.82 8.19 -5.86
C ASP A 78 -18.25 6.90 -5.13
N LEU A 79 -18.49 7.01 -3.82
CA LEU A 79 -18.88 5.88 -2.98
C LEU A 79 -20.23 5.27 -3.35
N ALA A 80 -21.16 6.04 -3.91
CA ALA A 80 -22.43 5.49 -4.42
C ALA A 80 -22.16 4.57 -5.63
N CYS A 81 -21.30 5.03 -6.54
CA CYS A 81 -20.85 4.25 -7.68
C CYS A 81 -20.13 2.96 -7.27
N VAL A 82 -19.20 3.01 -6.31
CA VAL A 82 -18.51 1.79 -5.83
C VAL A 82 -19.53 0.79 -5.26
N ARG A 83 -20.53 1.25 -4.51
CA ARG A 83 -21.62 0.38 -4.00
C ARG A 83 -22.43 -0.24 -5.13
N THR A 84 -22.77 0.53 -6.17
CA THR A 84 -23.49 0.00 -7.33
C THR A 84 -22.67 -1.09 -8.02
N VAL A 85 -21.38 -0.85 -8.27
CA VAL A 85 -20.51 -1.85 -8.88
C VAL A 85 -20.40 -3.12 -8.02
N ARG A 86 -20.22 -2.98 -6.69
CA ARG A 86 -20.23 -4.12 -5.76
C ARG A 86 -21.52 -4.92 -5.87
N ALA A 87 -22.67 -4.26 -5.79
CA ALA A 87 -23.97 -4.91 -5.88
C ALA A 87 -24.17 -5.63 -7.22
N SER A 88 -23.69 -5.06 -8.33
CA SER A 88 -23.73 -5.72 -9.64
C SER A 88 -22.86 -6.98 -9.68
N LEU A 89 -21.63 -6.91 -9.15
CA LEU A 89 -20.73 -8.06 -9.08
C LEU A 89 -21.29 -9.18 -8.19
N GLU A 90 -21.85 -8.83 -7.04
CA GLU A 90 -22.54 -9.76 -6.15
C GLU A 90 -23.75 -10.42 -6.81
N ALA A 91 -24.58 -9.65 -7.53
CA ALA A 91 -25.73 -10.17 -8.26
C ALA A 91 -25.33 -11.13 -9.41
N GLU A 92 -24.14 -10.96 -9.97
CA GLU A 92 -23.58 -11.87 -10.99
C GLU A 92 -22.84 -13.07 -10.40
N GLY A 93 -22.73 -13.17 -9.07
CA GLY A 93 -21.96 -14.24 -8.43
C GLY A 93 -20.46 -14.12 -8.68
N LEU A 94 -19.94 -12.90 -8.84
CA LEU A 94 -18.52 -12.59 -9.02
C LEU A 94 -17.96 -12.05 -7.71
N PRO A 95 -17.51 -12.90 -6.76
CA PRO A 95 -16.96 -12.43 -5.50
C PRO A 95 -15.65 -11.67 -5.74
N THR A 96 -15.63 -10.40 -5.35
CA THR A 96 -14.48 -9.50 -5.51
C THR A 96 -14.16 -8.80 -4.20
N VAL A 97 -12.87 -8.64 -3.91
CA VAL A 97 -12.38 -7.77 -2.85
C VAL A 97 -12.23 -6.35 -3.41
N HIS A 98 -12.71 -5.34 -2.69
CA HIS A 98 -12.56 -3.93 -3.07
C HIS A 98 -11.65 -3.21 -2.08
N MET A 99 -10.50 -2.74 -2.55
CA MET A 99 -9.52 -1.97 -1.78
C MET A 99 -9.62 -0.49 -2.15
N ILE A 100 -9.34 0.41 -1.22
CA ILE A 100 -9.10 1.83 -1.54
C ILE A 100 -7.59 2.09 -1.49
N SER A 101 -7.03 2.70 -2.54
CA SER A 101 -5.61 3.08 -2.56
C SER A 101 -5.39 4.47 -1.97
N LEU A 102 -4.29 4.64 -1.22
CA LEU A 102 -3.81 5.92 -0.70
C LEU A 102 -2.53 6.32 -1.44
N GLY A 103 -2.57 7.48 -2.08
CA GLY A 103 -1.42 8.07 -2.78
C GLY A 103 -1.57 8.10 -4.29
N GLY A 104 -0.50 7.65 -4.95
CA GLY A 104 -0.27 7.70 -6.38
C GLY A 104 0.86 8.66 -6.75
N TRP A 105 1.35 8.53 -7.98
CA TRP A 105 2.28 9.48 -8.57
C TRP A 105 1.75 10.92 -8.48
N ASN A 106 2.59 11.86 -8.02
CA ASN A 106 2.25 13.26 -7.76
C ASN A 106 1.20 13.50 -6.65
N ALA A 107 0.77 12.47 -5.93
CA ALA A 107 -0.08 12.64 -4.76
C ALA A 107 0.71 13.24 -3.59
N PRO A 108 0.10 14.14 -2.78
CA PRO A 108 0.75 14.61 -1.58
C PRO A 108 0.95 13.47 -0.58
N HIS A 109 2.14 13.39 0.01
CA HIS A 109 2.34 12.53 1.17
C HIS A 109 1.45 12.96 2.35
N PRO A 110 1.04 12.02 3.21
CA PRO A 110 0.33 12.34 4.44
C PRO A 110 1.07 13.41 5.27
N PRO A 111 0.36 14.42 5.79
CA PRO A 111 0.99 15.52 6.53
C PRO A 111 1.57 15.05 7.87
N ASP A 112 2.84 15.39 8.12
CA ASP A 112 3.65 14.92 9.26
C ASP A 112 3.05 15.20 10.65
N LYS A 113 2.18 16.19 10.80
CA LYS A 113 1.75 16.73 12.10
C LYS A 113 0.24 16.75 12.31
N LEU A 114 -0.54 16.12 11.42
CA LEU A 114 -1.99 16.31 11.38
C LEU A 114 -2.80 15.22 12.11
N GLY A 115 -2.30 14.73 13.24
CA GLY A 115 -2.99 13.76 14.09
C GLY A 115 -2.33 12.38 14.14
N SER A 116 -2.86 11.54 15.02
CA SER A 116 -2.39 10.16 15.21
C SER A 116 -2.93 9.21 14.14
N SER A 117 -2.31 8.03 14.03
CA SER A 117 -2.84 6.91 13.23
C SER A 117 -4.30 6.56 13.58
N ALA A 118 -4.70 6.72 14.84
CA ALA A 118 -6.10 6.55 15.25
C ALA A 118 -7.02 7.64 14.68
N ALA A 119 -6.61 8.91 14.68
CA ALA A 119 -7.43 9.99 14.11
C ALA A 119 -7.64 9.79 12.59
N TRP A 120 -6.58 9.36 11.89
CA TRP A 120 -6.66 9.01 10.47
C TRP A 120 -7.53 7.80 10.20
N TRP A 121 -7.47 6.78 11.05
CA TRP A 121 -8.36 5.62 10.97
C TRP A 121 -9.82 6.00 11.13
N GLU A 122 -10.15 6.85 12.11
CA GLU A 122 -11.53 7.33 12.30
C GLU A 122 -12.02 8.13 11.09
N ALA A 123 -11.18 9.02 10.54
CA ALA A 123 -11.52 9.77 9.34
C ALA A 123 -11.76 8.86 8.12
N LEU A 124 -10.86 7.90 7.87
CA LEU A 124 -10.97 6.93 6.79
C LEU A 124 -12.21 6.04 6.96
N SER A 125 -12.42 5.54 8.17
CA SER A 125 -13.54 4.70 8.55
C SER A 125 -14.88 5.41 8.36
N ALA A 126 -14.99 6.65 8.83
CA ALA A 126 -16.19 7.47 8.67
C ALA A 126 -16.48 7.77 7.20
N TRP A 127 -15.44 8.17 6.44
CA TRP A 127 -15.56 8.41 5.00
C TRP A 127 -16.01 7.15 4.26
N SER A 128 -15.40 5.99 4.51
CA SER A 128 -15.73 4.73 3.84
C SER A 128 -17.17 4.24 4.10
N ARG A 129 -17.81 4.74 5.16
CA ARG A 129 -19.20 4.43 5.51
C ARG A 129 -20.18 5.51 5.06
N ALA A 130 -19.72 6.67 4.59
CA ALA A 130 -20.61 7.78 4.26
C ALA A 130 -21.69 7.38 3.23
N GLY A 131 -22.97 7.44 3.63
CA GLY A 131 -24.10 6.93 2.85
C GLY A 131 -24.54 5.50 3.16
N GLY A 132 -24.03 4.88 4.24
CA GLY A 132 -24.45 3.56 4.73
C GLY A 132 -23.90 3.23 6.12
N HIS A 133 -24.20 2.03 6.64
CA HIS A 133 -23.67 1.58 7.93
C HIS A 133 -22.41 0.71 7.80
N SER A 134 -22.21 0.07 6.65
CA SER A 134 -21.06 -0.80 6.37
C SER A 134 -20.01 -0.06 5.53
N PRO A 135 -18.71 -0.35 5.74
CA PRO A 135 -17.66 0.21 4.89
C PRO A 135 -17.83 -0.30 3.45
N VAL A 136 -17.58 0.59 2.48
CA VAL A 136 -17.65 0.25 1.04
C VAL A 136 -16.41 -0.52 0.58
N PHE A 137 -15.32 -0.47 1.33
CA PHE A 137 -14.06 -1.13 1.03
C PHE A 137 -13.77 -2.22 2.06
N ASP A 138 -13.12 -3.28 1.59
CA ASP A 138 -12.64 -4.42 2.36
C ASP A 138 -11.22 -4.18 2.91
N GLY A 139 -10.53 -3.15 2.41
CA GLY A 139 -9.17 -2.85 2.83
C GLY A 139 -8.54 -1.60 2.25
N LEU A 140 -7.29 -1.36 2.64
CA LEU A 140 -6.46 -0.21 2.28
C LEU A 140 -5.22 -0.66 1.52
N ASP A 141 -4.94 -0.03 0.38
CA ASP A 141 -3.72 -0.20 -0.39
C ASP A 141 -2.84 1.04 -0.23
N ILE A 142 -1.54 0.85 0.02
CA ILE A 142 -0.58 1.94 0.21
C ILE A 142 0.25 2.11 -1.05
N ASP A 143 0.03 3.21 -1.76
CA ASP A 143 0.65 3.55 -3.03
C ASP A 143 1.31 4.95 -2.97
N LEU A 144 2.08 5.23 -1.93
CA LEU A 144 2.84 6.49 -1.80
C LEU A 144 4.08 6.48 -2.68
N GLU A 145 4.18 7.46 -3.57
CA GLU A 145 5.19 7.52 -4.63
C GLU A 145 5.97 8.84 -4.66
N GLY A 146 6.72 9.09 -5.74
CA GLY A 146 7.40 10.36 -5.96
C GLY A 146 6.52 11.39 -6.67
N SER A 147 7.12 12.54 -6.98
CA SER A 147 6.48 13.60 -7.72
C SER A 147 7.45 14.30 -8.66
N ASP A 148 7.10 14.34 -9.94
CA ASP A 148 7.75 15.14 -10.98
C ASP A 148 6.99 16.45 -11.28
N ALA A 149 5.90 16.72 -10.55
CA ALA A 149 5.15 17.95 -10.67
C ALA A 149 6.05 19.17 -10.37
N PRO A 150 5.86 20.30 -11.07
CA PRO A 150 6.55 21.55 -10.76
C PRO A 150 6.36 21.94 -9.30
N ALA A 151 7.47 22.17 -8.60
CA ALA A 151 7.47 22.63 -7.22
C ALA A 151 7.89 24.11 -7.14
N PRO A 152 7.36 24.88 -6.18
CA PRO A 152 7.70 26.31 -6.04
C PRO A 152 9.14 26.55 -5.56
N SER A 153 9.82 25.51 -5.07
CA SER A 153 11.23 25.55 -4.68
C SER A 153 11.83 24.16 -4.68
N GLU A 154 13.17 24.07 -4.68
CA GLU A 154 13.89 22.82 -4.50
C GLU A 154 13.52 22.12 -3.19
N ALA A 155 13.36 22.87 -2.10
CA ALA A 155 12.94 22.32 -0.81
C ALA A 155 11.55 21.68 -0.88
N ALA A 156 10.61 22.30 -1.60
CA ALA A 156 9.29 21.72 -1.83
C ALA A 156 9.37 20.46 -2.71
N HIS A 157 10.25 20.45 -3.72
CA HIS A 157 10.48 19.28 -4.56
C HIS A 157 11.04 18.09 -3.76
N VAL A 158 12.05 18.35 -2.91
CA VAL A 158 12.64 17.35 -2.02
C VAL A 158 11.61 16.83 -1.02
N ALA A 159 10.78 17.69 -0.45
CA ALA A 159 9.71 17.29 0.48
C ALA A 159 8.67 16.39 -0.19
N ALA A 160 8.21 16.75 -1.39
CA ALA A 160 7.27 15.94 -2.18
C ALA A 160 7.84 14.57 -2.57
N ASN A 161 9.17 14.44 -2.64
CA ASN A 161 9.86 13.19 -2.98
C ASN A 161 10.50 12.49 -1.78
N THR A 162 10.21 12.92 -0.55
CA THR A 162 10.75 12.29 0.66
C THR A 162 9.62 11.71 1.48
N LEU A 163 9.65 10.40 1.70
CA LEU A 163 8.80 9.74 2.69
C LEU A 163 9.36 10.08 4.07
N SER A 164 8.81 11.10 4.72
CA SER A 164 9.28 11.54 6.04
C SER A 164 9.17 10.40 7.08
N VAL A 165 9.95 10.48 8.17
CA VAL A 165 9.81 9.51 9.28
C VAL A 165 8.40 9.55 9.89
N PRO A 166 7.79 10.73 10.11
CA PRO A 166 6.38 10.81 10.52
C PRO A 166 5.43 10.16 9.52
N CYS A 167 5.61 10.36 8.22
CA CYS A 167 4.81 9.74 7.17
C CYS A 167 4.89 8.20 7.24
N LEU A 168 6.10 7.64 7.24
CA LEU A 168 6.28 6.18 7.32
C LEU A 168 5.74 5.60 8.63
N THR A 169 5.88 6.33 9.73
CA THR A 169 5.35 5.93 11.05
C THR A 169 3.83 5.91 11.03
N LEU A 170 3.20 6.97 10.53
CA LEU A 170 1.75 7.08 10.39
C LEU A 170 1.19 5.95 9.55
N ILE A 171 1.76 5.71 8.36
CA ILE A 171 1.30 4.65 7.46
C ILE A 171 1.48 3.26 8.07
N GLY A 172 2.62 3.00 8.69
CA GLY A 172 2.89 1.73 9.36
C GLY A 172 1.91 1.45 10.49
N GLU A 173 1.67 2.42 11.37
CA GLU A 173 0.73 2.29 12.48
C GLU A 173 -0.72 2.19 12.01
N LEU A 174 -1.12 3.01 11.04
CA LEU A 174 -2.45 2.94 10.44
C LEU A 174 -2.69 1.58 9.78
N SER A 175 -1.69 1.03 9.09
CA SER A 175 -1.78 -0.30 8.48
C SER A 175 -2.02 -1.38 9.54
N VAL A 176 -1.29 -1.34 10.65
CA VAL A 176 -1.52 -2.26 11.79
C VAL A 176 -2.92 -2.07 12.38
N LEU A 177 -3.38 -0.83 12.50
CA LEU A 177 -4.70 -0.50 13.04
C LEU A 177 -5.83 -0.98 12.10
N ALA A 178 -5.72 -0.73 10.81
CA ALA A 178 -6.65 -1.22 9.79
C ALA A 178 -6.76 -2.75 9.87
N LYS A 179 -5.60 -3.44 9.92
CA LYS A 179 -5.57 -4.90 10.04
C LYS A 179 -6.28 -5.42 11.30
N ARG A 180 -6.07 -4.76 12.44
CA ARG A 180 -6.75 -5.09 13.71
C ARG A 180 -8.26 -4.87 13.66
N ASN A 181 -8.72 -3.97 12.81
CA ASN A 181 -10.15 -3.70 12.59
C ASN A 181 -10.75 -4.53 11.44
N GLY A 182 -10.06 -5.59 11.00
CA GLY A 182 -10.57 -6.55 10.02
C GLY A 182 -10.40 -6.12 8.57
N TRP A 183 -9.72 -5.00 8.30
CA TRP A 183 -9.40 -4.60 6.93
C TRP A 183 -8.22 -5.42 6.39
N LEU A 184 -8.28 -5.70 5.09
CA LEU A 184 -7.11 -6.13 4.34
C LEU A 184 -6.16 -4.95 4.17
N VAL A 185 -4.86 -5.22 4.11
CA VAL A 185 -3.85 -4.17 3.86
C VAL A 185 -2.84 -4.65 2.83
N SER A 186 -2.57 -3.81 1.83
CA SER A 186 -1.53 -4.06 0.83
C SER A 186 -0.57 -2.89 0.68
N LEU A 187 0.59 -3.19 0.11
CA LEU A 187 1.56 -2.19 -0.34
C LEU A 187 1.70 -2.29 -1.86
N ALA A 188 1.81 -1.16 -2.55
CA ALA A 188 2.02 -1.09 -3.99
C ALA A 188 3.34 -0.38 -4.38
N PRO A 189 4.53 -0.77 -3.85
CA PRO A 189 5.75 -0.02 -4.11
C PRO A 189 6.15 -0.03 -5.60
N PRO A 190 6.63 1.11 -6.13
CA PRO A 190 7.61 1.12 -7.22
C PRO A 190 8.76 0.15 -6.91
N GLN A 191 9.22 -0.67 -7.87
CA GLN A 191 10.25 -1.68 -7.56
C GLN A 191 11.53 -1.08 -6.93
N SER A 192 11.92 0.14 -7.27
CA SER A 192 13.08 0.79 -6.62
C SER A 192 12.86 1.09 -5.13
N TYR A 193 11.61 1.22 -4.69
CA TYR A 193 11.23 1.50 -3.30
C TYR A 193 11.24 0.21 -2.47
N LEU A 194 11.28 -0.95 -3.13
CA LEU A 194 11.39 -2.26 -2.51
C LEU A 194 12.07 -3.26 -3.44
N THR A 195 13.39 -3.44 -3.28
CA THR A 195 14.17 -4.39 -4.09
C THR A 195 15.17 -5.18 -3.26
N ALA A 196 15.14 -6.51 -3.45
CA ALA A 196 16.07 -7.42 -2.81
C ALA A 196 17.48 -7.41 -3.42
N SER A 197 17.72 -6.62 -4.48
CA SER A 197 18.99 -6.59 -5.21
C SER A 197 20.05 -5.67 -4.60
N THR A 198 19.72 -4.88 -3.57
CA THR A 198 20.64 -3.95 -2.92
C THR A 198 20.28 -3.78 -1.44
N PRO A 199 21.27 -3.59 -0.54
CA PRO A 199 20.99 -3.25 0.84
C PRO A 199 20.71 -1.76 1.08
N ALA A 200 20.97 -0.91 0.08
CA ALA A 200 20.85 0.53 0.22
C ALA A 200 19.44 0.94 0.65
N PHE A 201 19.38 1.88 1.60
CA PHE A 201 18.15 2.49 2.08
C PHE A 201 18.20 4.01 1.85
N ASN A 202 17.10 4.59 1.36
CA ASN A 202 16.89 6.02 1.29
C ASN A 202 15.39 6.33 1.23
N ARG A 203 14.92 7.20 2.12
CA ARG A 203 13.53 7.70 2.16
C ARG A 203 13.21 8.71 1.06
N THR A 204 14.23 9.34 0.50
CA THR A 204 14.10 10.29 -0.61
C THR A 204 14.19 9.53 -1.93
N ALA A 205 13.15 9.63 -2.74
CA ALA A 205 13.05 9.04 -4.07
C ALA A 205 13.91 9.74 -5.12
N LEU A 206 14.70 10.76 -4.75
CA LEU A 206 15.56 11.51 -5.66
C LEU A 206 16.86 10.77 -6.04
N GLN A 207 16.75 9.49 -6.43
CA GLN A 207 17.88 8.66 -6.87
C GLN A 207 17.75 8.29 -8.35
N PRO A 208 18.88 8.07 -9.04
CA PRO A 208 18.83 7.51 -10.39
C PRO A 208 18.26 6.09 -10.36
N ALA A 209 17.48 5.74 -11.37
CA ALA A 209 17.00 4.36 -11.52
C ALA A 209 18.14 3.38 -11.79
N LEU A 210 18.04 2.18 -11.22
CA LEU A 210 19.03 1.12 -11.44
C LEU A 210 18.81 0.44 -12.79
N GLY A 211 19.89 0.16 -13.50
CA GLY A 211 19.87 -0.60 -14.75
C GLY A 211 19.42 0.17 -16.00
N TRP A 212 18.92 1.39 -15.86
CA TRP A 212 18.62 2.23 -17.02
C TRP A 212 19.88 2.93 -17.54
N PRO A 213 20.09 3.00 -18.87
CA PRO A 213 21.23 3.71 -19.45
C PRO A 213 21.10 5.23 -19.32
N HIS A 214 19.91 5.73 -19.00
CA HIS A 214 19.64 7.15 -18.87
C HIS A 214 19.62 7.61 -17.41
N SER A 215 20.14 8.83 -17.18
CA SER A 215 20.22 9.44 -15.84
C SER A 215 19.17 10.53 -15.59
N HIS A 216 18.26 10.77 -16.56
CA HIS A 216 17.25 11.83 -16.46
C HIS A 216 16.12 11.48 -15.49
N PHE A 217 15.73 10.21 -15.41
CA PHE A 217 14.75 9.77 -14.42
C PHE A 217 15.42 9.68 -13.04
N ARG A 218 14.99 10.56 -12.14
CA ARG A 218 15.58 10.74 -10.81
C ARG A 218 14.64 10.38 -9.67
N TYR A 219 13.52 9.74 -9.95
CA TYR A 219 12.49 9.45 -8.96
C TYR A 219 12.50 7.98 -8.52
N ALA A 220 13.69 7.38 -8.43
CA ALA A 220 13.86 6.03 -7.92
C ALA A 220 14.12 6.03 -6.41
N GLY A 221 13.43 5.17 -5.68
CA GLY A 221 13.72 4.94 -4.27
C GLY A 221 14.94 4.06 -4.05
N ARG A 222 15.21 3.78 -2.78
CA ARG A 222 16.13 2.73 -2.32
C ARG A 222 15.52 2.06 -1.09
N ASN A 223 14.74 0.99 -1.30
CA ASN A 223 14.14 0.21 -0.19
C ASN A 223 13.33 1.05 0.83
N ALA A 224 12.77 2.20 0.44
CA ALA A 224 12.02 3.06 1.34
C ALA A 224 10.83 2.32 2.01
N TYR A 225 10.17 1.41 1.28
CA TYR A 225 9.07 0.58 1.80
C TYR A 225 9.55 -0.61 2.63
N ALA A 226 10.83 -0.99 2.53
CA ALA A 226 11.36 -2.09 3.33
C ALA A 226 11.28 -1.80 4.83
N PHE A 227 11.29 -0.52 5.22
CA PHE A 227 11.06 -0.10 6.60
C PHE A 227 9.66 -0.47 7.10
N LEU A 228 8.61 -0.29 6.28
CA LEU A 228 7.25 -0.67 6.63
C LEU A 228 7.16 -2.18 6.92
N LEU A 229 7.78 -3.00 6.08
CA LEU A 229 7.84 -4.44 6.28
C LEU A 229 8.65 -4.83 7.53
N ALA A 230 9.80 -4.19 7.75
CA ALA A 230 10.69 -4.51 8.85
C ALA A 230 10.08 -4.14 10.22
N LYS A 231 9.49 -2.95 10.33
CA LYS A 231 8.97 -2.42 11.59
C LYS A 231 7.52 -2.78 11.84
N TYR A 232 6.69 -2.80 10.79
CA TYR A 232 5.24 -2.95 10.87
C TYR A 232 4.71 -4.18 10.15
N GLY A 233 5.56 -5.09 9.67
CA GLY A 233 5.12 -6.28 8.92
C GLY A 233 4.30 -7.29 9.72
N GLN A 234 4.28 -7.18 11.05
CA GLN A 234 3.45 -8.00 11.95
C GLN A 234 2.44 -7.10 12.66
N ALA A 235 1.19 -7.58 12.79
CA ALA A 235 0.13 -6.91 13.53
C ALA A 235 -0.19 -7.70 14.80
N PRO A 236 0.45 -7.39 15.95
CA PRO A 236 0.17 -8.07 17.21
C PRO A 236 -1.33 -7.98 17.55
N GLY A 237 -1.95 -9.09 17.90
CA GLY A 237 -3.39 -9.17 18.21
C GLY A 237 -4.29 -9.42 16.99
N ALA A 238 -3.82 -9.25 15.76
CA ALA A 238 -4.55 -9.63 14.54
C ALA A 238 -4.17 -11.02 14.00
N GLY A 239 -3.26 -11.73 14.68
CA GLY A 239 -2.94 -13.13 14.39
C GLY A 239 -2.04 -13.37 13.16
N GLY A 240 -1.38 -12.36 12.61
CA GLY A 240 -0.51 -12.55 11.44
C GLY A 240 0.19 -11.30 10.91
N ARG A 241 0.47 -11.34 9.60
CA ARG A 241 1.10 -10.25 8.85
C ARG A 241 0.17 -9.04 8.80
N THR A 242 0.74 -7.85 8.89
CA THR A 242 -0.01 -6.60 8.65
C THR A 242 -0.42 -6.50 7.20
N PHE A 243 0.55 -6.71 6.30
CA PHE A 243 0.35 -6.65 4.86
C PHE A 243 -0.01 -8.03 4.32
N ASP A 244 -1.21 -8.16 3.78
CA ASP A 244 -1.75 -9.38 3.20
C ASP A 244 -1.00 -9.75 1.92
N TRP A 245 -0.76 -8.77 1.05
CA TRP A 245 0.12 -8.87 -0.11
C TRP A 245 0.91 -7.58 -0.38
N VAL A 246 1.92 -7.69 -1.24
CA VAL A 246 2.74 -6.60 -1.75
C VAL A 246 2.71 -6.67 -3.28
N PHE A 247 2.09 -5.68 -3.92
CA PHE A 247 2.04 -5.47 -5.36
C PHE A 247 3.29 -4.69 -5.80
N VAL A 248 4.33 -5.39 -6.25
CA VAL A 248 5.57 -4.72 -6.68
C VAL A 248 5.42 -4.26 -8.12
N GLN A 249 5.46 -2.96 -8.37
CA GLN A 249 5.30 -2.38 -9.70
C GLN A 249 6.56 -2.64 -10.57
N LEU A 250 6.44 -3.49 -11.59
CA LEU A 250 7.55 -3.92 -12.47
C LEU A 250 7.57 -3.20 -13.83
N TYR A 251 7.00 -2.00 -13.87
CA TYR A 251 6.90 -1.16 -15.06
C TYR A 251 7.54 0.21 -14.80
N GLU A 252 7.56 1.06 -15.84
CA GLU A 252 8.16 2.41 -15.79
C GLU A 252 9.66 2.46 -15.46
N SER A 253 10.21 3.68 -15.41
CA SER A 253 11.63 3.94 -15.28
C SER A 253 12.18 3.66 -13.89
N PHE A 254 11.35 3.58 -12.84
CA PHE A 254 11.80 3.17 -11.51
C PHE A 254 12.05 1.66 -11.40
N SER A 255 11.63 0.86 -12.38
CA SER A 255 11.71 -0.60 -12.33
C SER A 255 13.01 -1.13 -12.95
N LEU A 256 13.76 -1.90 -12.15
CA LEU A 256 14.90 -2.69 -12.62
C LEU A 256 14.42 -3.82 -13.55
N ALA A 257 13.30 -4.45 -13.26
CA ALA A 257 12.70 -5.51 -14.08
C ALA A 257 12.37 -5.00 -15.48
N HIS A 258 11.80 -3.79 -15.58
CA HIS A 258 11.54 -3.16 -16.86
C HIS A 258 12.86 -2.86 -17.60
N ALA A 259 13.89 -2.35 -16.90
CA ALA A 259 15.22 -2.16 -17.50
C ALA A 259 15.83 -3.47 -18.03
N GLN A 260 15.72 -4.56 -17.27
CA GLN A 260 16.17 -5.91 -17.66
C GLN A 260 15.44 -6.39 -18.91
N LEU A 261 14.12 -6.24 -18.95
CA LEU A 261 13.30 -6.60 -20.11
C LEU A 261 13.73 -5.81 -21.36
N ARG A 262 13.99 -4.51 -21.22
CA ARG A 262 14.49 -3.65 -22.33
C ARG A 262 15.86 -4.05 -22.84
N ARG A 263 16.67 -4.74 -22.04
CA ARG A 263 17.97 -5.32 -22.44
C ARG A 263 17.84 -6.73 -23.03
N GLY A 264 16.62 -7.26 -23.16
CA GLY A 264 16.37 -8.58 -23.74
C GLY A 264 16.48 -9.75 -22.75
N GLU A 265 16.50 -9.47 -21.44
CA GLU A 265 16.45 -10.54 -20.43
C GLU A 265 15.07 -11.24 -20.46
N ALA A 266 15.07 -12.57 -20.34
CA ALA A 266 13.85 -13.36 -20.40
C ALA A 266 12.94 -13.12 -19.18
N LEU A 267 11.65 -12.90 -19.40
CA LEU A 267 10.67 -12.57 -18.36
C LEU A 267 10.66 -13.59 -17.21
N GLY A 268 10.72 -14.88 -17.53
CA GLY A 268 10.77 -15.95 -16.54
C GLY A 268 12.00 -15.88 -15.62
N ALA A 269 13.16 -15.48 -16.17
CA ALA A 269 14.38 -15.31 -15.38
C ALA A 269 14.28 -14.09 -14.45
N ILE A 270 13.73 -12.98 -14.95
CA ILE A 270 13.47 -11.76 -14.15
C ILE A 270 12.56 -12.09 -12.97
N PHE A 271 11.42 -12.75 -13.22
CA PHE A 271 10.48 -13.12 -12.16
C PHE A 271 11.09 -14.10 -11.15
N ALA A 272 11.81 -15.11 -11.61
CA ALA A 272 12.49 -16.06 -10.74
C ALA A 272 13.52 -15.35 -9.84
N GLN A 273 14.30 -14.41 -10.39
CA GLN A 273 15.27 -13.62 -9.63
C GLN A 273 14.60 -12.78 -8.54
N ILE A 274 13.52 -12.08 -8.88
CA ILE A 274 12.75 -11.23 -7.95
C ILE A 274 12.19 -12.08 -6.81
N LEU A 275 11.45 -13.14 -7.13
CA LEU A 275 10.81 -14.01 -6.15
C LEU A 275 11.85 -14.71 -5.26
N ALA A 276 12.95 -15.18 -5.83
CA ALA A 276 14.02 -15.79 -5.05
C ALA A 276 14.72 -14.78 -4.12
N GLY A 277 14.90 -13.53 -4.57
CA GLY A 277 15.44 -12.44 -3.75
C GLY A 277 14.58 -12.16 -2.52
N PHE A 278 13.28 -11.95 -2.74
CA PHE A 278 12.32 -11.73 -1.65
C PHE A 278 12.21 -12.93 -0.70
N ALA A 279 12.18 -14.15 -1.25
CA ALA A 279 12.05 -15.39 -0.48
C ALA A 279 13.28 -15.68 0.40
N ARG A 280 14.49 -15.46 -0.13
CA ARG A 280 15.73 -15.57 0.67
C ARG A 280 15.81 -14.45 1.71
N GLY A 281 15.24 -13.29 1.40
CA GLY A 281 15.41 -12.07 2.15
C GLY A 281 16.77 -11.40 1.88
N TRP A 282 16.85 -10.12 2.22
CA TRP A 282 18.04 -9.30 2.03
C TRP A 282 18.23 -8.38 3.25
N ARG A 283 19.47 -8.00 3.53
CA ARG A 283 19.76 -6.97 4.54
C ARG A 283 19.41 -5.62 3.97
N VAL A 284 18.80 -4.75 4.79
CA VAL A 284 18.55 -3.34 4.45
C VAL A 284 19.25 -2.45 5.46
N ASP A 285 19.93 -1.42 4.97
CA ASP A 285 20.84 -0.59 5.73
C ASP A 285 20.16 0.68 6.28
N PHE A 286 19.15 0.47 7.13
CA PHE A 286 18.39 1.57 7.76
C PHE A 286 19.27 2.54 8.55
N GLY A 287 20.39 2.06 9.13
CA GLY A 287 21.32 2.90 9.88
C GLY A 287 22.01 3.99 9.05
N ALA A 288 21.90 3.98 7.72
CA ALA A 288 22.38 5.07 6.87
C ALA A 288 21.49 6.34 6.95
N ASP A 289 20.26 6.22 7.46
CA ASP A 289 19.31 7.33 7.65
C ASP A 289 19.13 7.57 9.15
N ALA A 290 20.02 8.38 9.75
CA ALA A 290 20.01 8.64 11.19
C ALA A 290 18.65 9.10 11.75
N PRO A 291 17.87 9.98 11.07
CA PRO A 291 16.52 10.33 11.51
C PRO A 291 15.54 9.15 11.70
N LEU A 292 15.74 8.04 10.99
CA LEU A 292 14.85 6.87 11.09
C LEU A 292 15.02 6.12 12.42
N ASP A 293 16.20 6.21 13.04
CA ASP A 293 16.58 5.53 14.28
C ASP A 293 16.15 4.05 14.30
N PHE A 294 16.55 3.32 13.26
CA PHE A 294 16.19 1.92 13.10
C PHE A 294 17.38 1.10 12.65
N ALA A 295 17.61 -0.03 13.34
CA ALA A 295 18.75 -0.89 13.06
C ALA A 295 18.60 -1.59 11.70
N SER A 296 19.71 -1.68 10.96
CA SER A 296 19.77 -2.48 9.75
C SER A 296 19.38 -3.93 10.05
N THR A 297 18.45 -4.49 9.28
CA THR A 297 17.93 -5.84 9.51
C THR A 297 17.66 -6.58 8.21
N ARG A 298 17.42 -7.89 8.29
CA ARG A 298 17.01 -8.70 7.15
C ARG A 298 15.51 -8.58 6.95
N VAL A 299 15.10 -8.10 5.78
CA VAL A 299 13.70 -8.09 5.32
C VAL A 299 13.46 -9.33 4.46
N ARG A 300 12.28 -9.94 4.61
CA ARG A 300 11.87 -11.14 3.85
C ARG A 300 10.39 -11.05 3.52
N LEU A 301 10.03 -11.43 2.31
CA LEU A 301 8.64 -11.62 1.89
C LEU A 301 8.49 -13.04 1.33
N PRO A 302 7.56 -13.85 1.85
CA PRO A 302 7.29 -15.15 1.25
C PRO A 302 6.65 -14.95 -0.13
N PRO A 303 6.96 -15.78 -1.15
CA PRO A 303 6.40 -15.63 -2.49
C PRO A 303 4.87 -15.53 -2.55
N VAL A 304 4.16 -16.24 -1.65
CA VAL A 304 2.69 -16.20 -1.55
C VAL A 304 2.13 -14.82 -1.15
N ALA A 305 2.98 -13.93 -0.63
CA ALA A 305 2.62 -12.56 -0.28
C ALA A 305 2.91 -11.55 -1.41
N ILE A 306 3.40 -11.99 -2.57
CA ILE A 306 3.88 -11.10 -3.62
C ILE A 306 2.94 -11.17 -4.81
N VAL A 307 2.50 -10.01 -5.28
CA VAL A 307 1.84 -9.82 -6.57
C VAL A 307 2.81 -9.06 -7.47
N LEU A 308 3.02 -9.57 -8.68
CA LEU A 308 3.89 -8.94 -9.67
C LEU A 308 3.05 -7.94 -10.48
N GLY A 309 3.29 -6.65 -10.27
CA GLY A 309 2.56 -5.58 -10.93
C GLY A 309 3.07 -5.34 -12.34
N LEU A 310 2.20 -5.45 -13.33
CA LEU A 310 2.51 -5.26 -14.74
C LEU A 310 1.64 -4.13 -15.29
N ALA A 311 2.23 -3.24 -16.09
CA ALA A 311 1.44 -2.27 -16.84
C ALA A 311 0.62 -3.01 -17.90
N ASN A 312 -0.70 -2.97 -17.76
CA ASN A 312 -1.61 -3.36 -18.84
C ASN A 312 -1.90 -2.09 -19.65
N GLY A 313 -1.57 -2.08 -20.94
CA GLY A 313 -1.71 -0.89 -21.81
C GLY A 313 -3.15 -0.46 -22.09
N TRP A 314 -4.09 -0.57 -21.14
CA TRP A 314 -5.47 -0.09 -21.28
C TRP A 314 -5.54 1.43 -21.45
N GLY A 315 -4.53 2.16 -20.93
CA GLY A 315 -4.33 3.59 -21.15
C GLY A 315 -3.52 3.95 -22.41
N ALA A 316 -3.07 2.98 -23.20
CA ALA A 316 -2.37 3.29 -24.44
C ALA A 316 -3.38 3.67 -25.53
N SER A 317 -3.60 4.98 -25.71
CA SER A 317 -3.71 5.46 -27.08
C SER A 317 -2.49 4.91 -27.82
N ARG A 318 -2.77 4.14 -28.88
CA ARG A 318 -1.81 3.42 -29.73
C ARG A 318 -0.41 4.02 -29.64
N LEU A 319 0.57 3.27 -29.13
CA LEU A 319 1.97 3.60 -29.38
C LEU A 319 2.10 3.85 -30.89
N PRO A 320 2.64 4.99 -31.34
CA PRO A 320 2.94 5.15 -32.75
C PRO A 320 3.90 4.01 -33.15
N PRO A 321 3.77 3.49 -34.38
CA PRO A 321 4.71 2.47 -34.85
C PRO A 321 6.16 2.98 -34.75
N PRO A 322 7.15 2.10 -34.61
CA PRO A 322 8.54 2.47 -34.26
C PRO A 322 9.32 3.23 -35.35
N ASP A 323 8.62 3.81 -36.33
CA ASP A 323 9.20 4.22 -37.60
C ASP A 323 8.49 5.49 -38.06
N GLY A 324 9.03 6.65 -37.66
CA GLY A 324 8.40 7.95 -37.91
C GLY A 324 9.36 9.11 -38.10
N ARG A 325 10.56 8.84 -38.65
CA ARG A 325 11.69 9.79 -38.85
C ARG A 325 12.39 10.27 -37.57
#